data_AF-A0A8S4QYT8-F1
#
_entry.id   AF-A0A8S4QYT8-F1
#
_cell.length_a   1.000
_cell.length_b   1.000
_cell.length_c   1.000
_cell.angle_alpha   90.00
_cell.angle_beta   90.00
_cell.angle_gamma   90.00
#
_symmetry.space_group_name_H-M   'P 1'
#
loop_
_entity.id
_entity.type
_entity.pdbx_description
1 polymer ?
#
loop_
_entity_poly.entity_id
_entity_poly.type
_entity_poly.pdbx_seq_one_letter_code
_entity_poly.pdbx_strand_id
1 'polypeptide(L)'
;MENDLKVTEHPTLSSENFVVADLKTRSWEICVISVYFEDSLPIEPYLTHLKMIRDKLRPKNLFIGGDANAWSTWWGSELEDHRGEAMMGVMDEMEMHILNEGNDPTSTKA
;
A
#
# COMPACT_ATOMS: atom_id res chain seq x y z
N MET A 1 -19.41 22.07 12.27
CA MET A 1 -18.57 22.34 11.08
C MET A 1 -18.52 21.04 10.33
N GLU A 2 -19.11 20.98 9.14
CA GLU A 2 -19.14 19.77 8.33
C GLU A 2 -17.73 19.60 7.74
N ASN A 3 -17.08 18.47 8.02
CA ASN A 3 -15.80 18.15 7.40
C ASN A 3 -16.08 17.86 5.93
N ASP A 4 -15.78 18.85 5.09
CA ASP A 4 -15.88 18.83 3.62
C ASP A 4 -14.82 17.89 3.04
N LEU A 5 -14.94 16.60 3.38
CA LEU A 5 -14.11 15.53 2.86
C LEU A 5 -14.69 15.08 1.53
N LYS A 6 -14.00 15.41 0.45
CA LYS A 6 -14.29 14.90 -0.88
C LYS A 6 -13.50 13.62 -1.12
N VAL A 7 -14.18 12.57 -1.53
CA VAL A 7 -13.59 11.31 -1.97
C VAL A 7 -13.70 11.25 -3.49
N THR A 8 -12.59 10.96 -4.17
CA THR A 8 -12.57 10.74 -5.62
C THR A 8 -12.02 9.35 -5.89
N GLU A 9 -12.85 8.46 -6.39
CA GLU A 9 -12.46 7.10 -6.76
C GLU A 9 -11.69 7.08 -8.08
N HIS A 10 -10.80 6.11 -8.25
CA HIS A 10 -10.10 5.84 -9.52
C HIS A 10 -10.46 4.45 -10.07
N PRO A 11 -11.63 4.28 -10.72
CA PRO A 11 -12.12 2.96 -11.14
C PRO A 11 -11.20 2.25 -12.15
N THR A 12 -10.48 3.00 -12.98
CA THR A 12 -9.56 2.44 -13.99
C THR A 12 -8.20 2.03 -13.43
N LEU A 13 -7.93 2.41 -12.18
CA LEU A 13 -6.72 2.03 -11.42
C LEU A 13 -7.03 1.06 -10.27
N SER A 14 -8.31 0.85 -9.99
CA SER A 14 -8.78 -0.11 -9.00
C SER A 14 -9.00 -1.47 -9.65
N SER A 15 -8.86 -2.53 -8.87
CA SER A 15 -9.12 -3.92 -9.27
C SER A 15 -9.59 -4.72 -8.07
N GLU A 16 -9.68 -6.05 -8.20
CA GLU A 16 -10.01 -6.94 -7.08
C GLU A 16 -9.01 -6.82 -5.91
N ASN A 17 -7.75 -6.50 -6.20
CA ASN A 17 -6.66 -6.42 -5.22
C ASN A 17 -6.30 -5.00 -4.79
N PHE A 18 -6.83 -3.97 -5.48
CA PHE A 18 -6.49 -2.57 -5.26
C PHE A 18 -7.74 -1.71 -5.23
N VAL A 19 -7.86 -0.88 -4.19
CA VAL A 19 -8.81 0.24 -4.18
C VAL A 19 -8.03 1.53 -4.09
N VAL A 20 -8.22 2.42 -5.07
CA VAL A 20 -7.48 3.68 -5.18
C VAL A 20 -8.43 4.86 -5.10
N ALA A 21 -8.18 5.79 -4.18
CA ALA A 21 -8.99 7.00 -4.03
C ALA A 21 -8.14 8.21 -3.57
N ASP A 22 -8.55 9.40 -3.98
CA ASP A 22 -8.06 10.64 -3.40
C ASP A 22 -9.02 11.12 -2.30
N LEU A 23 -8.46 11.39 -1.13
CA LEU A 23 -9.12 12.04 -0.01
C LEU A 23 -8.68 13.50 0.02
N LYS A 24 -9.64 14.42 -0.09
CA LYS A 24 -9.36 15.85 -0.17
C LYS A 24 -10.21 16.64 0.79
N THR A 25 -9.56 17.55 1.50
CA THR A 25 -10.21 18.64 2.23
C THR A 25 -9.78 19.97 1.63
N ARG A 26 -10.17 21.08 2.27
CA ARG A 26 -9.69 22.42 1.89
C ARG A 26 -8.20 22.62 2.13
N SER A 27 -7.58 21.86 3.03
CA SER A 27 -6.20 22.09 3.48
C SER A 27 -5.20 21.06 2.96
N TRP A 28 -5.67 19.85 2.62
CA TRP A 28 -4.80 18.75 2.22
C TRP A 28 -5.49 17.82 1.23
N GLU A 29 -4.67 17.07 0.51
CA GLU A 29 -5.05 16.06 -0.44
C GLU A 29 -4.07 14.90 -0.31
N ILE A 30 -4.61 13.69 -0.21
CA ILE A 30 -3.87 12.44 -0.01
C ILE A 30 -4.46 11.37 -0.92
N CYS A 31 -3.60 10.69 -1.68
CA CYS A 31 -3.97 9.47 -2.38
C CYS A 31 -3.83 8.29 -1.42
N VAL A 32 -4.89 7.50 -1.29
CA VAL A 32 -4.91 6.27 -0.48
C VAL A 32 -5.09 5.06 -1.38
N ILE A 33 -4.31 4.01 -1.10
CA ILE A 33 -4.39 2.73 -1.79
C ILE A 33 -4.57 1.64 -0.74
N SER A 34 -5.71 0.95 -0.80
CA SER A 34 -5.93 -0.28 -0.06
C SER A 34 -5.50 -1.46 -0.92
N VAL A 35 -4.68 -2.37 -0.38
CA VAL A 35 -4.17 -3.54 -1.11
C VAL A 35 -4.49 -4.88 -0.43
N TYR A 36 -4.63 -5.92 -1.23
CA TYR A 36 -4.63 -7.31 -0.76
C TYR A 36 -3.88 -8.17 -1.79
N PHE A 37 -2.74 -8.74 -1.40
CA PHE A 37 -1.93 -9.61 -2.26
C PHE A 37 -2.06 -11.05 -1.79
N GLU A 38 -2.55 -11.93 -2.65
CA GLU A 38 -2.68 -13.36 -2.38
C GLU A 38 -1.31 -13.97 -2.06
N ASP A 39 -1.28 -14.85 -1.07
CA ASP A 39 -0.09 -15.60 -0.65
C ASP A 39 0.35 -16.63 -1.71
N SER A 40 -0.62 -17.19 -2.43
CA SER A 40 -0.44 -18.26 -3.42
C SER A 40 -0.03 -17.76 -4.80
N LEU A 41 -0.07 -16.45 -5.05
CA LEU A 41 0.28 -15.83 -6.33
C LEU A 41 1.61 -15.05 -6.23
N PRO A 42 2.39 -14.96 -7.32
CA PRO A 42 3.61 -14.12 -7.36
C PRO A 42 3.30 -12.66 -7.00
N ILE A 43 4.22 -12.00 -6.29
CA ILE A 43 4.01 -10.62 -5.80
C ILE A 43 4.32 -9.56 -6.87
N GLU A 44 5.18 -9.88 -7.84
CA GLU A 44 5.73 -8.95 -8.83
C GLU A 44 4.66 -8.26 -9.70
N PRO A 45 3.58 -8.94 -10.16
CA PRO A 45 2.51 -8.28 -10.87
C PRO A 45 1.82 -7.19 -10.03
N TYR A 46 1.62 -7.44 -8.72
CA TYR A 46 1.05 -6.45 -7.81
C TYR A 46 1.97 -5.24 -7.64
N LEU A 47 3.26 -5.48 -7.44
CA LEU A 47 4.24 -4.40 -7.30
C LEU A 47 4.38 -3.58 -8.58
N THR A 48 4.30 -4.23 -9.75
CA THR A 48 4.27 -3.55 -11.05
C THR A 48 3.04 -2.65 -11.20
N HIS A 49 1.88 -3.14 -10.76
CA HIS A 49 0.65 -2.35 -10.75
C HIS A 49 0.77 -1.15 -9.79
N LEU A 50 1.31 -1.36 -8.59
CA LEU A 50 1.54 -0.30 -7.62
C LEU A 50 2.42 0.83 -8.18
N LYS A 51 3.55 0.49 -8.83
CA LYS A 51 4.41 1.46 -9.53
C LYS A 51 3.64 2.21 -10.63
N MET A 52 2.84 1.49 -11.41
CA MET A 52 2.01 2.09 -12.46
C MET A 52 0.97 3.08 -11.92
N ILE A 53 0.32 2.77 -10.79
CA ILE A 53 -0.61 3.70 -10.12
C ILE A 53 0.13 4.96 -9.68
N ARG A 54 1.28 4.80 -9.00
CA ARG A 54 2.11 5.93 -8.55
C ARG A 54 2.55 6.80 -9.72
N ASP A 55 3.00 6.20 -10.82
CA ASP A 55 3.51 6.95 -11.98
C ASP A 55 2.42 7.69 -12.76
N LYS A 56 1.20 7.14 -12.78
CA LYS A 56 0.03 7.77 -13.41
C LYS A 56 -0.52 8.92 -12.58
N LEU A 57 -0.66 8.73 -11.26
CA LEU A 57 -1.27 9.74 -10.40
C LEU A 57 -0.27 10.80 -9.93
N ARG A 58 1.01 10.43 -9.78
CA ARG A 58 2.09 11.26 -9.21
C ARG A 58 1.65 12.07 -7.98
N PRO A 59 1.01 11.41 -6.99
CA PRO A 59 0.49 12.11 -5.83
C PRO A 59 1.63 12.72 -5.02
N LYS A 60 1.39 13.88 -4.41
CA LYS A 60 2.35 14.48 -3.47
C LYS A 60 2.39 13.73 -2.14
N ASN A 61 1.24 13.22 -1.70
CA ASN A 61 1.09 12.44 -0.47
C ASN A 61 0.40 11.13 -0.83
N LEU A 62 1.08 10.02 -0.59
CA LEU A 62 0.60 8.67 -0.89
C LEU A 62 0.62 7.83 0.38
N PHE A 63 -0.51 7.19 0.69
CA PHE A 63 -0.60 6.17 1.72
C PHE A 63 -1.01 4.84 1.10
N ILE A 64 -0.28 3.79 1.45
CA ILE A 64 -0.59 2.42 1.05
C ILE A 64 -0.78 1.63 2.32
N GLY A 65 -1.90 0.92 2.42
CA GLY A 65 -2.19 0.04 3.55
C GLY A 65 -2.89 -1.21 3.07
N GLY A 66 -2.61 -2.35 3.69
CA GLY A 66 -3.21 -3.60 3.26
C GLY A 66 -2.46 -4.82 3.73
N ASP A 67 -2.88 -5.98 3.22
CA ASP A 67 -2.25 -7.26 3.49
C ASP A 67 -1.42 -7.69 2.27
N ALA A 68 -0.10 -7.73 2.44
CA ALA A 68 0.83 -8.12 1.39
C ALA A 68 1.15 -9.62 1.40
N ASN A 69 0.74 -10.37 2.44
CA ASN A 69 1.21 -11.73 2.72
C ASN A 69 2.73 -11.86 2.52
N ALA A 70 3.50 -10.93 3.08
CA ALA A 70 4.94 -10.82 2.90
C ALA A 70 5.60 -10.61 4.27
N TRP A 71 6.76 -11.22 4.49
CA TRP A 71 7.47 -11.15 5.76
C TRP A 71 8.69 -10.25 5.62
N SER A 72 8.75 -9.19 6.43
CA SER A 72 9.92 -8.35 6.52
C SER A 72 10.15 -7.86 7.93
N THR A 73 11.42 -7.88 8.32
CA THR A 73 11.87 -7.32 9.59
C THR A 73 11.63 -5.80 9.66
N TRP A 74 11.51 -5.12 8.51
CA TRP A 74 11.22 -3.69 8.42
C TRP A 74 9.83 -3.30 8.95
N TRP A 75 8.85 -4.20 8.91
CA TRP A 75 7.51 -3.98 9.48
C TRP A 75 7.17 -4.91 10.64
N GLY A 76 8.21 -5.46 11.31
CA GLY A 76 8.07 -6.19 12.56
C GLY A 76 7.82 -7.70 12.42
N SER A 77 7.96 -8.29 11.22
CA SER A 77 8.00 -9.75 11.10
C SER A 77 9.27 -10.33 11.72
N GLU A 78 9.19 -11.58 12.19
CA GLU A 78 10.35 -12.27 12.78
C GLU A 78 11.42 -12.65 11.74
N LEU A 79 11.00 -12.81 10.48
CA LEU A 79 11.83 -13.27 9.38
C LEU A 79 11.62 -12.38 8.15
N GLU A 80 12.55 -12.49 7.21
CA GLU A 80 12.47 -11.92 5.87
C GLU A 80 12.15 -13.04 4.88
N ASP A 81 11.23 -12.80 3.94
CA ASP A 81 11.01 -13.67 2.80
C ASP A 81 11.20 -12.92 1.47
N HIS A 82 11.22 -13.67 0.36
CA HIS A 82 11.38 -13.10 -0.98
C HIS A 82 10.32 -12.03 -1.31
N ARG A 83 9.09 -12.19 -0.79
CA ARG A 83 8.01 -11.22 -1.01
C ARG A 83 8.29 -9.91 -0.27
N GLY A 84 8.81 -10.02 0.96
CA GLY A 84 9.25 -8.90 1.79
C GLY A 84 10.36 -8.12 1.12
N GLU A 85 11.41 -8.82 0.68
CA GLU A 85 12.55 -8.23 -0.04
C GLU A 85 12.10 -7.50 -1.32
N ALA A 86 11.25 -8.14 -2.14
CA ALA A 86 10.73 -7.54 -3.37
C ALA A 86 9.88 -6.28 -3.09
N MET A 87 9.01 -6.34 -2.08
CA MET A 87 8.18 -5.20 -1.68
C MET A 87 9.04 -4.05 -1.14
N MET A 88 10.03 -4.34 -0.30
CA MET A 88 10.95 -3.33 0.22
C MET A 88 11.75 -2.65 -0.88
N GLY A 89 12.23 -3.40 -1.88
CA GLY A 89 12.89 -2.81 -3.05
C GLY A 89 11.99 -1.82 -3.80
N VAL A 90 10.71 -2.16 -3.99
CA VAL A 90 9.75 -1.26 -4.63
C VAL A 90 9.39 -0.04 -3.77
N MET A 91 9.28 -0.21 -2.45
CA MET A 91 9.04 0.91 -1.54
C MET A 91 10.22 1.88 -1.54
N ASP A 92 11.46 1.38 -1.54
CA ASP A 92 12.68 2.20 -1.63
C ASP A 92 12.75 2.97 -2.96
N GLU A 93 12.50 2.29 -4.08
CA GLU A 93 12.41 2.95 -5.41
C GLU A 93 11.33 4.04 -5.48
N MET A 94 10.24 3.87 -4.73
CA MET A 94 9.15 4.84 -4.64
C MET A 94 9.39 5.92 -3.57
N GLU A 95 10.53 5.90 -2.87
CA GLU A 95 10.88 6.77 -1.76
C GLU A 95 9.83 6.74 -0.63
N MET A 96 9.25 5.56 -0.37
CA MET A 96 8.25 5.35 0.66
C MET A 96 8.88 5.06 2.02
N HIS A 97 8.14 5.38 3.08
CA HIS A 97 8.53 5.10 4.46
C HIS A 97 7.58 4.09 5.09
N ILE A 98 8.13 3.14 5.84
CA ILE A 98 7.35 2.18 6.63
C ILE A 98 6.81 2.88 7.88
N LEU A 99 5.53 2.67 8.16
CA LEU A 99 4.83 3.24 9.33
C LEU A 99 4.54 2.21 10.43
N ASN A 100 4.78 0.93 10.17
CA ASN A 100 4.64 -0.13 11.16
C ASN A 100 5.64 0.09 12.31
N GLU A 101 5.18 -0.12 13.53
CA GLU A 101 5.99 -0.07 14.74
C GLU A 101 5.73 -1.31 15.59
N GLY A 102 6.75 -1.75 16.33
CA GLY A 102 6.68 -2.95 17.17
C GLY A 102 6.71 -4.25 16.37
N ASN A 103 6.29 -5.34 17.03
CA ASN A 103 6.29 -6.70 16.50
C ASN A 103 5.08 -7.51 16.97
N ASP A 104 4.02 -6.83 17.41
CA ASP A 104 2.76 -7.49 17.76
C ASP A 104 2.18 -8.13 16.49
N PRO A 105 1.71 -9.39 16.55
CA PRO A 105 1.24 -10.11 15.39
C PRO A 105 -0.02 -9.45 14.82
N THR A 106 0.02 -9.07 13.54
CA THR A 106 -1.15 -8.56 12.80
C THR A 106 -2.07 -9.70 12.32
N SER A 107 -1.55 -10.92 12.27
CA SER A 107 -2.29 -12.15 11.99
C SER A 107 -1.83 -13.24 12.95
N THR A 108 -2.79 -13.99 13.48
CA THR A 108 -2.53 -15.20 14.26
C THR A 108 -3.26 -16.35 13.58
N LYS A 109 -2.65 -17.53 13.52
CA LYS A 109 -3.38 -18.72 13.04
C LYS A 109 -4.50 -19.01 14.03
N ALA A 110 -5.73 -19.10 13.52
CA ALA A 110 -6.90 -19.53 14.29
C ALA A 110 -6.83 -21.02 14.65
#